data_AF-A0A8B8CJ35-F1
#
_entry.id   AF-A0A8B8CJ35-F1
#
_cell.length_a   1.000
_cell.length_b   1.000
_cell.length_c   1.000
_cell.angle_alpha   90.00
_cell.angle_beta   90.00
_cell.angle_gamma   90.00
#
_symmetry.space_group_name_H-M   'P 1'
#
loop_
_entity.id
_entity.type
_entity.pdbx_description
1 polymer ?
#
loop_
_entity_poly.entity_id
_entity_poly.type
_entity_poly.pdbx_seq_one_letter_code
_entity_poly.pdbx_strand_id
1 'polypeptide(L)'
;MPLKARPKGEGLTPYQGKKRCFGEYKCPKCKRKWMSGNSWANTAQSCIKCNIMVYPHKQRPLDMPDGLDVSDQSKVHPQHLCEKCKSLGFYCRRTT
;
A
#
# COMPACT_ATOMS: atom_id res chain seq x y z
N MET A 1 17.18 -12.76 12.39
CA MET A 1 15.80 -13.23 12.64
C MET A 1 14.95 -13.01 11.40
N PRO A 2 14.80 -13.99 10.48
CA PRO A 2 14.06 -13.76 9.25
C PRO A 2 12.56 -13.91 9.51
N LEU A 3 11.78 -12.88 9.18
CA LEU A 3 10.31 -12.92 9.18
C LEU A 3 9.85 -13.87 8.07
N LYS A 4 9.50 -15.11 8.39
CA LYS A 4 8.93 -16.07 7.45
C LYS A 4 7.41 -16.13 7.62
N ALA A 5 6.69 -15.67 6.59
CA ALA A 5 5.37 -16.15 6.19
C ALA A 5 5.06 -15.67 4.75
N ARG A 6 5.24 -16.54 3.74
CA ARG A 6 4.63 -16.41 2.40
C ARG A 6 4.10 -17.78 2.00
N PRO A 7 2.77 -17.95 1.95
CA PRO A 7 2.10 -18.49 0.74
C PRO A 7 0.74 -17.79 0.50
N LYS A 8 0.12 -17.69 -0.68
CA LYS A 8 0.40 -18.12 -2.05
C LYS A 8 -0.15 -17.01 -2.97
N GLY A 9 0.72 -16.49 -3.81
CA GLY A 9 0.51 -15.37 -4.71
C GLY A 9 1.91 -14.93 -5.09
N GLU A 10 2.32 -15.15 -6.33
CA GLU A 10 3.72 -15.05 -6.76
C GLU A 10 4.34 -13.65 -6.57
N GLY A 11 3.54 -12.65 -6.23
CA GLY A 11 3.97 -11.27 -6.09
C GLY A 11 4.46 -10.82 -4.70
N LEU A 12 5.02 -9.60 -4.67
CA LEU A 12 5.69 -8.96 -3.53
C LEU A 12 4.73 -8.53 -2.41
N THR A 13 3.42 -8.59 -2.64
CA THR A 13 2.38 -8.13 -1.72
C THR A 13 1.26 -9.15 -1.53
N PRO A 14 0.53 -9.15 -0.40
CA PRO A 14 -0.54 -10.12 -0.15
C PRO A 14 -1.68 -10.08 -1.18
N TYR A 15 -2.02 -8.89 -1.69
CA TYR A 15 -3.03 -8.72 -2.74
C TYR A 15 -2.39 -8.73 -4.13
N GLN A 16 -3.01 -9.46 -5.07
CA GLN A 16 -2.55 -9.62 -6.46
C GLN A 16 -3.61 -9.23 -7.50
N GLY A 17 -4.67 -8.51 -7.09
CA GLY A 17 -5.69 -8.04 -8.02
C GLY A 17 -5.30 -6.75 -8.75
N LYS A 18 -6.13 -6.37 -9.72
CA LYS A 18 -5.87 -5.20 -10.59
C LYS A 18 -6.28 -3.86 -9.98
N LYS A 19 -7.27 -3.84 -9.07
CA LYS A 19 -7.82 -2.62 -8.47
C LYS A 19 -6.96 -2.12 -7.31
N ARG A 20 -7.13 -0.85 -6.95
CA ARG A 20 -6.59 -0.33 -5.67
C ARG A 20 -7.26 -0.97 -4.47
N CYS A 21 -6.52 -1.07 -3.39
CA CYS A 21 -6.97 -1.64 -2.11
C CYS A 21 -6.42 -0.82 -0.93
N PHE A 22 -6.93 -1.08 0.27
CA PHE A 22 -6.30 -0.61 1.50
C PHE A 22 -5.06 -1.44 1.77
N GLY A 23 -3.93 -0.77 2.04
CA GLY A 23 -2.71 -1.40 2.52
C GLY A 23 -2.34 -0.90 3.89
N GLU A 24 -1.94 -1.83 4.76
CA GLU A 24 -1.30 -1.54 6.04
C GLU A 24 0.22 -1.72 5.91
N TYR A 25 0.97 -0.75 6.41
CA TYR A 25 2.43 -0.70 6.26
C TYR A 25 3.09 -0.61 7.63
N LYS A 26 4.27 -1.21 7.76
CA LYS A 26 5.10 -1.12 8.96
C LYS A 26 6.57 -0.98 8.53
N CYS A 27 7.17 0.17 8.82
CA CYS A 27 8.56 0.40 8.48
C CYS A 27 9.47 -0.55 9.29
N PRO A 28 10.35 -1.34 8.65
CA PRO A 28 11.26 -2.22 9.38
C PRO A 28 12.32 -1.44 10.19
N LYS A 29 12.68 -0.22 9.75
CA LYS A 29 13.69 0.64 10.38
C LYS A 29 13.13 1.42 11.57
N CYS A 30 12.13 2.29 11.37
CA CYS A 30 11.60 3.16 12.43
C CYS A 30 10.34 2.62 13.13
N LYS A 31 9.85 1.44 12.74
CA LYS A 31 8.64 0.78 13.28
C LYS A 31 7.32 1.56 13.12
N ARG A 32 7.35 2.75 12.50
CA ARG A 32 6.15 3.53 12.15
C ARG A 32 5.19 2.67 11.35
N LYS A 33 3.91 2.75 11.71
CA LYS A 33 2.80 2.14 10.99
C LYS A 33 2.00 3.22 10.27
N TRP A 34 1.46 2.90 9.10
CA TRP A 34 0.52 3.76 8.39
C TRP A 34 -0.41 2.92 7.51
N MET A 35 -1.52 3.54 7.11
CA MET A 35 -2.51 2.95 6.22
C MET A 35 -2.62 3.80 4.96
N SER A 36 -2.99 3.19 3.84
CA SER A 36 -3.20 3.90 2.59
C SER A 36 -4.26 3.19 1.72
N GLY A 37 -5.26 3.94 1.27
CA GLY A 37 -6.27 3.48 0.30
C GLY A 37 -5.81 3.50 -1.16
N ASN A 38 -4.51 3.75 -1.39
CA ASN A 38 -3.87 3.71 -2.72
C ASN A 38 -2.76 2.64 -2.75
N SER A 39 -3.05 1.48 -2.15
CA SER A 39 -2.19 0.31 -2.23
C SER A 39 -2.51 -0.49 -3.50
N TRP A 40 -1.49 -1.02 -4.16
CA TRP A 40 -1.64 -1.85 -5.36
C TRP A 40 -0.85 -3.13 -5.22
N ALA A 41 -1.23 -4.15 -5.99
CA ALA A 41 -0.44 -5.37 -6.11
C ALA A 41 0.99 -5.04 -6.53
N ASN A 42 1.97 -5.63 -5.85
CA ASN A 42 3.40 -5.55 -6.18
C ASN A 42 3.98 -4.14 -6.11
N THR A 43 3.38 -3.26 -5.30
CA THR A 43 3.87 -1.90 -5.10
C THR A 43 4.09 -1.59 -3.63
N ALA A 44 5.09 -0.78 -3.36
CA ALA A 44 5.47 -0.30 -2.04
C ALA A 44 5.16 1.20 -1.86
N GLN A 45 5.27 1.64 -0.61
CA GLN A 45 5.28 3.05 -0.26
C GLN A 45 6.55 3.38 0.52
N SER A 46 7.15 4.52 0.21
CA SER A 46 8.29 5.06 0.95
C SER A 46 7.86 5.50 2.34
N CYS A 47 8.59 5.04 3.36
CA CYS A 47 8.43 5.56 4.70
C CYS A 47 8.91 7.01 4.78
N ILE A 48 8.05 7.96 5.14
CA ILE A 48 8.39 9.40 5.22
C ILE A 48 9.62 9.73 6.08
N LYS A 49 9.89 8.93 7.13
CA LYS A 49 11.03 9.17 8.03
C LYS A 49 12.34 8.55 7.51
N CYS A 50 12.24 7.42 6.81
CA CYS A 50 13.41 6.60 6.48
C CYS A 50 13.72 6.58 4.99
N ASN A 51 12.81 7.05 4.13
CA ASN A 51 12.89 7.02 2.68
C ASN A 51 13.25 5.64 2.09
N ILE A 52 12.82 4.57 2.77
CA ILE A 52 12.92 3.19 2.28
C ILE A 52 11.57 2.72 1.77
N MET A 53 11.59 1.89 0.72
CA MET A 53 10.40 1.25 0.17
C MET A 53 9.90 0.17 1.13
N VAL A 54 8.62 0.24 1.48
CA VAL A 54 7.96 -0.70 2.39
C VAL A 54 6.75 -1.27 1.68
N TYR A 55 6.74 -2.59 1.50
CA TYR A 55 5.57 -3.30 1.00
C TYR A 55 4.50 -3.40 2.09
N PRO A 56 3.21 -3.35 1.72
CA PRO A 56 2.14 -3.59 2.66
C PRO A 56 2.20 -5.01 3.20
N HIS A 57 2.01 -5.17 4.51
CA HIS A 57 1.97 -6.49 5.16
C HIS A 57 0.55 -7.05 5.25
N LYS A 58 -0.47 -6.19 5.07
CA LYS A 58 -1.87 -6.57 4.90
C LYS A 58 -2.47 -5.72 3.81
N GLN A 59 -3.32 -6.32 2.98
CA GLN A 59 -4.12 -5.60 2.00
C GLN A 59 -5.56 -6.11 2.03
N ARG A 60 -6.53 -5.19 1.96
CA ARG A 60 -7.96 -5.50 1.95
C ARG A 60 -8.69 -4.67 0.89
N PRO A 61 -9.75 -5.20 0.24
CA PRO A 61 -10.57 -4.43 -0.69
C PRO A 61 -11.08 -3.12 -0.09
N LEU A 62 -11.33 -2.13 -0.94
CA LEU A 62 -11.91 -0.85 -0.50
C LEU A 62 -13.41 -0.98 -0.24
N ASP A 63 -14.10 -1.83 -1.01
CA ASP A 63 -15.57 -1.94 -1.02
C ASP A 63 -16.15 -2.73 0.17
N MET A 64 -15.40 -2.89 1.28
CA MET A 64 -15.86 -3.73 2.38
C MET A 64 -16.92 -2.98 3.23
N PRO A 65 -18.16 -3.47 3.33
CA PRO A 65 -19.33 -2.74 3.84
C PRO A 65 -19.43 -2.65 5.37
N ASP A 66 -18.44 -3.12 6.14
CA ASP A 66 -18.48 -3.14 7.62
C ASP A 66 -18.41 -1.74 8.29
N GLY A 67 -18.58 -0.64 7.54
CA GLY A 67 -18.73 0.71 8.11
C GLY A 67 -17.48 1.30 8.78
N LEU A 68 -16.35 0.60 8.73
CA LEU A 68 -15.06 1.01 9.32
C LEU A 68 -14.10 1.70 8.34
N ASP A 69 -14.57 2.07 7.15
CA ASP A 69 -13.77 2.80 6.18
C ASP A 69 -13.63 4.28 6.57
N VAL A 70 -12.72 4.54 7.51
CA VAL A 70 -12.37 5.89 7.98
C VAL A 70 -11.34 6.60 7.10
N SER A 71 -11.00 6.04 5.93
CA SER A 71 -10.07 6.73 5.03
C SER A 71 -10.83 7.63 4.08
N ASP A 72 -10.70 8.93 4.33
CA ASP A 72 -11.19 9.98 3.43
C ASP A 72 -10.74 9.72 1.98
N GLN A 73 -11.68 9.26 1.17
CA GLN A 73 -11.43 8.93 -0.23
C GLN A 73 -11.18 10.18 -1.06
N SER A 74 -11.53 11.39 -0.59
CA SER A 74 -11.20 12.64 -1.27
C SER A 74 -9.74 13.03 -1.07
N LYS A 75 -9.11 12.61 0.04
CA LYS A 75 -7.75 12.99 0.38
C LYS A 75 -6.73 12.48 -0.64
N VAL A 76 -5.97 13.43 -1.21
CA VAL A 76 -4.84 13.15 -2.07
C VAL A 76 -3.73 12.51 -1.22
N HIS A 77 -3.24 11.35 -1.65
CA HIS A 77 -2.11 10.70 -0.98
C HIS A 77 -0.78 11.29 -1.46
N PRO A 78 0.29 11.21 -0.66
CA PRO A 78 1.61 11.72 -1.03
C PRO A 78 2.20 10.92 -2.21
N GLN A 79 2.07 11.45 -3.42
CA GLN A 79 2.50 10.79 -4.67
C GLN A 79 4.02 10.51 -4.67
N HIS A 80 4.83 11.41 -4.10
CA HIS A 80 6.28 11.25 -3.96
C HIS A 80 6.68 10.08 -3.05
N LEU A 81 5.75 9.50 -2.28
CA LEU A 81 5.99 8.30 -1.47
C LEU A 81 5.40 7.04 -2.12
N CYS A 82 4.59 7.14 -3.17
CA CYS A 82 3.95 5.99 -3.80
C CYS A 82 4.79 5.46 -4.96
N GLU A 83 5.18 4.18 -4.90
CA GLU A 83 5.92 3.54 -6.00
C GLU A 83 5.14 3.58 -7.32
N LYS A 84 3.84 3.29 -7.26
CA LYS A 84 3.00 3.29 -8.47
C LYS A 84 2.92 4.68 -9.11
N CYS A 85 2.79 5.75 -8.33
CA CYS A 85 2.79 7.11 -8.89
C CYS A 85 4.13 7.45 -9.53
N LYS A 86 5.25 7.05 -8.89
CA LYS A 86 6.59 7.24 -9.46
C LYS A 86 6.76 6.48 -10.78
N SER A 87 6.33 5.23 -10.82
CA SER A 87 6.42 4.39 -12.02
C SER A 87 5.53 4.89 -13.16
N LEU A 88 4.34 5.40 -12.85
CA LEU A 88 3.42 5.96 -13.86
C LEU A 88 3.82 7.37 -14.32
N GLY A 89 4.51 8.14 -13.48
CA GLY A 89 4.72 9.58 -13.70
C GLY A 89 3.48 10.45 -13.42
N PHE A 90 2.37 9.86 -12.98
CA PHE A 90 1.13 10.56 -12.66
C PHE A 90 0.34 9.90 -11.52
N TYR A 91 -0.72 10.57 -11.08
CA TYR A 91 -1.56 10.15 -9.96
C TYR A 91 -2.23 8.78 -10.18
N CYS A 92 -1.83 7.78 -9.40
CA CYS A 92 -2.23 6.39 -9.61
C CYS A 92 -3.73 6.12 -9.44
N ARG A 93 -4.50 7.00 -8.77
CA ARG A 93 -5.96 6.85 -8.69
C ARG A 93 -6.65 7.02 -10.06
N ARG A 94 -5.98 7.63 -11.04
CA ARG A 94 -6.47 7.73 -12.43
C ARG A 94 -6.39 6.40 -13.17
N THR A 95 -5.62 5.43 -12.67
CA THR A 95 -5.64 4.06 -13.20
C THR A 95 -6.78 3.29 -12.54
N THR A 96 -7.68 2.71 -13.33
CA THR A 96 -8.81 1.86 -12.87
C THR A 96 -8.44 0.40 -12.82
#